data_AF-A0A4S0JA29-F1
#
_entry.id   AF-A0A4S0JA29-F1
#
_cell.length_a   1.000
_cell.length_b   1.000
_cell.length_c   1.000
_cell.angle_alpha   90.00
_cell.angle_beta   90.00
_cell.angle_gamma   90.00
#
_symmetry.space_group_name_H-M   'P 1'
#
loop_
_entity.id
_entity.type
_entity.pdbx_description
1 polymer ?
#
loop_
_entity_poly.entity_id
_entity_poly.type
_entity_poly.pdbx_seq_one_letter_code
_entity_poly.pdbx_strand_id
1 'polypeptide(L)'
;GQGLNIGVQDAVNLGWKLAQVVKATSPESLLNSYLAERHPVAARVLRNAMAQVALRRRDDRTKALGDTFAELLAMDGPRKRIAAEMSGLGVHYDLGEGHALLGRRMPDLDLLTANGPLRLFTLLHDARPVLLHFGEPGR
;
A
#
# COMPACT_ATOMS: atom_id res chain seq x y z
N GLY A 1 6.44 12.16 8.19
CA GLY A 1 7.48 11.17 8.55
C GLY A 1 6.99 9.79 8.16
N GLN A 2 7.84 8.96 7.56
CA GLN A 2 7.43 7.65 7.00
C GLN A 2 7.58 6.49 8.00
N GLY A 3 8.44 6.61 9.02
CA GLY A 3 8.74 5.52 9.96
C GLY A 3 7.53 4.99 10.73
N LEU A 4 6.73 5.88 11.34
CA LEU A 4 5.51 5.47 12.06
C LEU A 4 4.49 4.82 11.13
N ASN A 5 4.28 5.37 9.93
CA ASN A 5 3.34 4.83 8.95
C ASN A 5 3.72 3.41 8.52
N ILE A 6 5.01 3.12 8.34
CA ILE A 6 5.49 1.76 8.05
C ILE A 6 5.18 0.82 9.22
N GLY A 7 5.53 1.21 10.44
CA GLY A 7 5.33 0.36 11.63
C GLY A 7 3.86 0.01 11.85
N VAL A 8 2.95 0.98 11.67
CA VAL A 8 1.50 0.72 11.75
C VAL A 8 1.06 -0.25 10.65
N GLN A 9 1.52 -0.09 9.42
CA GLN A 9 1.19 -1.01 8.33
C GLN A 9 1.77 -2.42 8.54
N ASP A 10 2.96 -2.54 9.12
CA ASP A 10 3.56 -3.82 9.48
C ASP A 10 2.73 -4.54 10.56
N ALA A 11 2.30 -3.80 11.58
CA ALA A 11 1.42 -4.33 12.63
C ALA A 11 0.07 -4.82 12.05
N VAL A 12 -0.53 -4.04 11.15
CA VAL A 12 -1.76 -4.43 10.45
C VAL A 12 -1.54 -5.65 9.54
N ASN A 13 -0.39 -5.77 8.87
CA ASN A 13 -0.07 -6.93 8.03
C ASN A 13 0.12 -8.21 8.85
N LEU A 14 0.86 -8.11 9.97
CA LEU A 14 1.23 -9.27 10.79
C LEU A 14 0.10 -9.71 11.71
N GLY A 15 -0.67 -8.77 12.28
CA GLY A 15 -1.63 -9.06 13.35
C GLY A 15 -2.65 -10.15 13.00
N TRP A 16 -3.29 -10.06 11.83
CA TRP A 16 -4.27 -11.07 11.41
C TRP A 16 -3.62 -12.41 11.05
N LYS A 17 -2.44 -12.41 10.43
CA LYS A 17 -1.71 -13.64 10.07
C LYS A 17 -1.31 -14.41 11.31
N LEU A 18 -0.73 -13.70 12.29
CA LEU A 18 -0.34 -14.27 13.57
C LEU A 18 -1.56 -14.82 14.32
N ALA A 19 -2.65 -14.06 14.37
CA ALA A 19 -3.89 -14.52 15.00
C ALA A 19 -4.42 -15.81 14.36
N GLN A 20 -4.38 -15.95 13.03
CA GLN A 20 -4.85 -17.16 12.35
C GLN A 20 -3.95 -18.37 12.59
N VAL A 21 -2.63 -18.18 12.58
CA VAL A 21 -1.68 -19.27 12.86
C VAL A 21 -1.80 -19.73 14.32
N VAL A 22 -1.87 -18.81 15.28
CA VAL A 22 -2.07 -19.15 16.70
C VAL A 22 -3.39 -19.89 16.94
N LYS A 23 -4.45 -19.53 16.21
CA LYS A 23 -5.76 -20.22 16.25
C LYS A 23 -5.80 -21.50 15.42
N ALA A 24 -4.70 -21.90 14.78
CA ALA A 24 -4.60 -23.04 13.88
C ALA A 24 -5.61 -23.02 12.70
N THR A 25 -6.09 -21.83 12.29
CA THR A 25 -6.97 -21.68 11.12
C THR A 25 -6.21 -21.49 9.81
N SER A 26 -4.89 -21.31 9.89
CA SER A 26 -4.01 -21.16 8.73
C SER A 26 -2.66 -21.82 9.01
N PRO A 27 -1.96 -22.30 7.95
CA PRO A 27 -0.64 -22.90 8.09
C PRO A 27 0.40 -21.87 8.54
N GLU A 28 1.44 -22.33 9.23
CA GLU A 28 2.58 -21.49 9.65
C GLU A 28 3.23 -20.76 8.47
N SER A 29 3.20 -21.37 7.28
CA SER A 29 3.71 -20.76 6.04
C SER A 29 3.06 -19.42 5.70
N LEU A 30 1.88 -19.10 6.23
CA LEU A 30 1.28 -17.77 6.10
C LEU A 30 2.16 -16.67 6.72
N LEU A 31 2.88 -16.97 7.81
CA LEU A 31 3.80 -16.01 8.45
C LEU A 31 5.02 -15.73 7.58
N ASN A 32 5.46 -16.67 6.74
CA ASN A 32 6.56 -16.42 5.80
C ASN A 32 6.20 -15.30 4.82
N SER A 33 4.90 -15.10 4.54
CA SER A 33 4.44 -14.03 3.66
C SER A 33 4.62 -12.64 4.28
N TYR A 34 4.66 -12.49 5.61
CA TYR A 34 4.93 -11.19 6.24
C TYR A 34 6.28 -10.62 5.79
N LEU A 35 7.34 -11.42 5.87
CA LEU A 35 8.67 -10.96 5.46
C LEU A 35 8.73 -10.70 3.95
N ALA A 36 8.20 -11.64 3.16
CA ALA A 36 8.18 -11.53 1.70
C ALA A 36 7.43 -10.26 1.22
N GLU A 37 6.34 -9.90 1.88
CA GLU A 37 5.51 -8.73 1.56
C GLU A 37 6.11 -7.41 2.08
N ARG A 38 6.63 -7.39 3.32
CA ARG A 38 7.01 -6.15 4.01
C ARG A 38 8.46 -5.73 3.82
N HIS A 39 9.37 -6.68 3.59
CA HIS A 39 10.78 -6.37 3.37
C HIS A 39 11.01 -5.49 2.12
N PRO A 40 10.41 -5.78 0.93
CA PRO A 40 10.57 -4.91 -0.24
C PRO A 40 10.04 -3.48 -0.03
N VAL A 41 8.97 -3.34 0.76
CA VAL A 41 8.36 -2.04 1.11
C VAL A 41 9.33 -1.23 1.97
N ALA A 42 9.85 -1.81 3.04
CA ALA A 42 10.83 -1.15 3.92
C ALA A 42 12.10 -0.75 3.15
N ALA A 43 12.62 -1.64 2.29
CA ALA A 43 13.79 -1.36 1.46
C ALA A 43 13.54 -0.19 0.47
N ARG A 44 12.33 -0.07 -0.10
CA ARG A 44 11.96 1.07 -0.95
C ARG A 44 11.92 2.37 -0.15
N VAL A 45 11.35 2.36 1.05
CA VAL A 45 11.27 3.56 1.89
C VAL A 45 12.68 4.04 2.29
N LEU A 46 13.58 3.13 2.68
CA LEU A 46 14.97 3.47 2.99
C LEU A 46 15.69 4.09 1.78
N ARG A 47 15.52 3.52 0.58
CA ARG A 47 16.06 4.11 -0.66
C ARG A 47 15.55 5.53 -0.90
N ASN A 48 14.24 5.74 -0.73
CA ASN A 48 13.63 7.05 -0.93
C ASN A 48 14.12 8.08 0.11
N ALA A 49 14.30 7.66 1.37
CA ALA A 49 14.88 8.51 2.41
C ALA A 49 16.32 8.92 2.08
N MET A 50 17.16 7.98 1.61
CA MET A 50 18.53 8.29 1.16
C MET A 50 18.54 9.27 -0.01
N ALA A 51 17.66 9.08 -1.00
CA ALA A 51 17.52 10.00 -2.13
C ALA A 51 17.10 11.41 -1.68
N GLN A 52 16.15 11.52 -0.75
CA GLN A 52 15.73 12.82 -0.18
C GLN A 52 16.86 13.50 0.58
N VAL A 53 17.70 12.76 1.32
CA VAL A 53 18.88 13.32 1.98
C VAL A 53 19.89 13.85 0.96
N ALA A 54 20.15 13.09 -0.11
CA ALA A 54 21.05 13.52 -1.18
C ALA A 54 20.55 14.80 -1.88
N LEU A 55 19.24 14.94 -2.09
CA LEU A 55 18.63 16.12 -2.70
C LEU A 55 18.66 17.38 -1.81
N ARG A 56 19.00 17.26 -0.52
CA ARG A 56 19.11 18.41 0.40
C ARG A 56 20.47 19.11 0.35
N ARG A 57 21.43 18.59 -0.41
CA ARG A 57 22.75 19.21 -0.55
C ARG A 57 22.61 20.60 -1.19
N ARG A 58 23.36 21.57 -0.67
CA ARG A 58 23.31 22.98 -1.11
C ARG A 58 24.41 23.27 -2.11
N ASP A 59 24.43 22.52 -3.21
CA ASP A 59 25.36 22.74 -4.32
C ASP A 59 24.60 22.87 -5.65
N ASP A 60 25.20 23.56 -6.62
CA ASP A 60 24.55 23.90 -7.89
C ASP A 60 24.14 22.66 -8.70
N ARG A 61 24.88 21.55 -8.58
CA ARG A 61 24.56 20.30 -9.26
C ARG A 61 23.31 19.65 -8.66
N THR A 62 23.21 19.59 -7.34
CA THR A 62 22.01 19.11 -6.66
C THR A 62 20.81 20.02 -6.91
N LYS A 63 21.01 21.35 -6.99
CA LYS A 63 19.95 22.28 -7.37
C LYS A 63 19.41 22.01 -8.77
N ALA A 64 20.27 21.91 -9.78
CA ALA A 64 19.87 21.62 -11.15
C ALA A 64 19.09 20.29 -11.27
N LEU A 65 19.54 19.24 -10.56
CA LEU A 65 18.81 17.98 -10.46
C LEU A 65 17.43 18.14 -9.82
N GLY A 66 17.35 18.94 -8.74
CA GLY A 66 16.10 19.28 -8.06
C GLY A 66 15.12 19.99 -8.98
N ASP A 67 15.60 20.93 -9.80
CA ASP A 67 14.78 21.67 -10.77
C ASP A 67 14.22 20.73 -11.85
N THR A 68 15.04 19.84 -12.42
CA THR A 68 14.56 18.79 -13.36
C THR A 68 13.55 17.85 -12.70
N PHE A 69 13.76 17.46 -11.45
CA PHE A 69 12.81 16.62 -10.72
C PHE A 69 11.49 17.36 -10.47
N ALA A 70 11.53 18.67 -10.22
CA ALA A 70 10.33 19.49 -10.07
C ALA A 70 9.51 19.57 -11.37
N GLU A 71 10.17 19.67 -12.53
CA GLU A 71 9.51 19.61 -13.84
C GLU A 71 8.79 18.27 -14.05
N LEU A 72 9.42 17.15 -13.67
CA LEU A 72 8.76 15.83 -13.70
C LEU A 72 7.55 15.77 -12.77
N LEU A 73 7.64 16.36 -11.57
CA LEU A 73 6.53 16.42 -10.62
C LEU A 73 5.39 17.36 -11.06
N ALA A 74 5.61 18.22 -12.06
CA ALA A 74 4.54 18.99 -12.68
C ALA A 74 3.63 18.12 -13.58
N MET A 75 4.11 16.94 -14.00
CA MET A 75 3.35 15.98 -14.81
C MET A 75 2.47 15.09 -13.94
N ASP A 76 1.25 14.77 -14.41
CA ASP A 76 0.26 14.05 -13.61
C ASP A 76 0.68 12.63 -13.22
N GLY A 77 1.19 11.83 -14.17
CA GLY A 77 1.60 10.44 -13.94
C GLY A 77 2.73 10.30 -12.91
N PRO A 78 3.90 10.95 -13.11
CA PRO A 78 4.99 10.95 -12.14
C PRO A 78 4.57 11.46 -10.76
N ARG A 79 3.81 12.56 -10.70
CA ARG A 79 3.30 13.13 -9.45
C ARG A 79 2.41 12.15 -8.69
N LYS A 80 1.44 11.51 -9.36
CA LYS A 80 0.56 10.49 -8.76
C LYS A 80 1.36 9.30 -8.24
N ARG A 81 2.35 8.83 -9.01
CA ARG A 81 3.21 7.73 -8.58
C ARG A 81 3.99 8.06 -7.32
N ILE A 82 4.67 9.21 -7.29
CA ILE A 82 5.47 9.64 -6.13
C ILE A 82 4.55 9.87 -4.91
N ALA A 83 3.37 10.46 -5.10
CA ALA A 83 2.40 10.64 -4.03
C ALA A 83 1.91 9.30 -3.45
N ALA A 84 1.63 8.31 -4.31
CA ALA A 84 1.23 6.96 -3.89
C ALA A 84 2.35 6.25 -3.12
N GLU A 85 3.60 6.39 -3.56
CA GLU A 85 4.76 5.85 -2.84
C GLU A 85 4.98 6.54 -1.48
N MET A 86 4.89 7.87 -1.43
CA MET A 86 5.11 8.65 -0.20
C MET A 86 4.03 8.43 0.86
N SER A 87 2.78 8.22 0.44
CA SER A 87 1.64 7.92 1.31
C SER A 87 1.56 6.45 1.72
N GLY A 88 2.27 5.56 1.02
CA GLY A 88 2.15 4.10 1.18
C GLY A 88 0.87 3.52 0.55
N LEU A 89 0.05 4.32 -0.14
CA LEU A 89 -1.14 3.85 -0.84
C LEU A 89 -0.81 3.09 -2.13
N GLY A 90 0.41 3.26 -2.65
CA GLY A 90 0.91 2.57 -3.83
C GLY A 90 1.50 1.18 -3.55
N VAL A 91 1.42 0.67 -2.32
CA VAL A 91 1.93 -0.68 -1.99
C VAL A 91 1.13 -1.73 -2.76
N HIS A 92 1.86 -2.64 -3.39
CA HIS A 92 1.33 -3.77 -4.16
C HIS A 92 2.16 -5.00 -3.80
N TYR A 93 1.50 -6.05 -3.28
CA TYR A 93 2.14 -7.32 -3.02
C TYR A 93 2.14 -8.18 -4.28
N ASP A 94 3.30 -8.75 -4.60
CA ASP A 94 3.41 -9.74 -5.68
C ASP A 94 2.88 -11.08 -5.18
N LEU A 95 1.70 -11.45 -5.66
CA LEU A 95 1.02 -12.70 -5.32
C LEU A 95 0.96 -13.65 -6.53
N GLY A 96 1.79 -13.41 -7.55
CA GLY A 96 1.80 -14.16 -8.80
C GLY A 96 0.86 -13.60 -9.88
N GLU A 97 0.62 -14.41 -10.92
CA GLU A 97 -0.19 -14.03 -12.07
C GLU A 97 -1.68 -13.98 -11.73
N GLY A 98 -2.41 -13.04 -12.35
CA GLY A 98 -3.86 -12.92 -12.16
C GLY A 98 -4.43 -11.58 -12.55
N HIS A 99 -5.57 -11.24 -11.94
CA HIS A 99 -6.29 -9.98 -12.18
C HIS A 99 -5.43 -8.75 -11.86
N ALA A 100 -5.64 -7.64 -12.59
CA ALA A 100 -4.84 -6.41 -12.44
C ALA A 100 -4.88 -5.75 -11.03
N LEU A 101 -5.87 -6.13 -10.22
CA LEU A 101 -6.04 -5.67 -8.83
C LEU A 101 -5.44 -6.63 -7.78
N LEU A 102 -4.97 -7.81 -8.17
CA LEU A 102 -4.41 -8.79 -7.25
C LEU A 102 -3.24 -8.18 -6.46
N GLY A 103 -3.28 -8.33 -5.13
CA GLY A 103 -2.25 -7.80 -4.22
C GLY A 103 -2.30 -6.29 -3.98
N ARG A 104 -3.21 -5.55 -4.61
CA ARG A 104 -3.42 -4.12 -4.34
C ARG A 104 -4.35 -3.93 -3.15
N ARG A 105 -4.16 -2.82 -2.43
CA ARG A 105 -5.09 -2.35 -1.40
C ARG A 105 -6.44 -2.00 -2.03
N MET A 106 -7.52 -2.40 -1.36
CA MET A 106 -8.86 -1.93 -1.69
C MET A 106 -9.06 -0.48 -1.24
N PRO A 107 -9.49 0.45 -2.10
CA PRO A 107 -9.88 1.80 -1.69
C PRO A 107 -11.18 1.79 -0.87
N ASP A 108 -11.46 2.88 -0.18
CA ASP A 108 -12.73 3.07 0.52
C ASP A 108 -13.80 3.48 -0.49
N LEU A 109 -14.56 2.50 -0.97
CA LEU A 109 -15.61 2.70 -1.95
C LEU A 109 -16.94 3.01 -1.26
N ASP A 110 -17.71 3.91 -1.84
CA ASP A 110 -19.14 4.03 -1.54
C ASP A 110 -19.87 2.87 -2.21
N LEU A 111 -20.53 2.03 -1.41
CA LEU A 111 -21.23 0.84 -1.86
C LEU A 111 -22.73 1.01 -1.65
N LEU A 112 -23.52 0.66 -2.67
CA LEU A 112 -24.97 0.50 -2.56
C LEU A 112 -25.28 -0.98 -2.33
N THR A 113 -25.93 -1.30 -1.22
CA THR A 113 -26.32 -2.66 -0.86
C THR A 113 -27.84 -2.76 -0.70
N ALA A 114 -28.36 -3.98 -0.59
CA ALA A 114 -29.79 -4.20 -0.29
C ALA A 114 -30.23 -3.56 1.04
N ASN A 115 -29.30 -3.36 1.99
CA ASN A 115 -29.57 -2.76 3.30
C ASN A 115 -29.29 -1.25 3.33
N GLY A 116 -29.00 -0.64 2.17
CA GLY A 116 -28.67 0.78 2.04
C GLY A 116 -27.19 1.07 1.74
N PRO A 117 -26.82 2.36 1.65
CA PRO A 117 -25.46 2.80 1.36
C PRO A 117 -24.51 2.58 2.54
N LEU A 118 -23.25 2.20 2.26
CA LEU A 118 -22.17 2.12 3.25
C LEU A 118 -20.80 2.38 2.62
N ARG A 119 -19.79 2.65 3.45
CA ARG A 119 -18.39 2.74 3.02
C ARG A 119 -17.67 1.41 3.22
N LEU A 120 -16.91 0.97 2.24
CA LEU A 120 -16.23 -0.33 2.25
C LEU A 120 -15.43 -0.60 3.53
N PHE A 121 -14.71 0.40 4.05
CA PHE A 121 -13.88 0.20 5.24
C PHE A 121 -14.68 -0.16 6.50
N THR A 122 -15.98 0.15 6.57
CA THR A 122 -16.81 -0.28 7.71
C THR A 122 -16.96 -1.80 7.76
N LEU A 123 -16.84 -2.50 6.62
CA LEU A 123 -16.88 -3.96 6.55
C LEU A 123 -15.59 -4.62 7.06
N LEU A 124 -14.50 -3.86 7.20
CA LEU A 124 -13.19 -4.39 7.62
C LEU A 124 -12.96 -4.33 9.13
N HIS A 125 -13.86 -3.68 9.90
CA HIS A 125 -13.69 -3.49 11.34
C HIS A 125 -13.71 -4.80 12.15
N ASP A 126 -14.40 -5.84 11.65
CA ASP A 126 -14.42 -7.17 12.27
C ASP A 126 -13.12 -7.95 12.05
N ALA A 127 -12.14 -7.38 11.33
CA ALA A 127 -10.87 -8.01 11.01
C ALA A 127 -11.00 -9.39 10.33
N ARG A 128 -12.02 -9.53 9.47
CA ARG A 128 -12.29 -10.73 8.68
C ARG A 128 -12.09 -10.46 7.18
N PRO A 129 -11.75 -11.49 6.38
CA PRO A 129 -11.78 -11.38 4.92
C PRO A 129 -13.18 -11.01 4.42
N VAL A 130 -13.25 -10.11 3.45
CA VAL A 130 -14.50 -9.66 2.82
C VAL A 130 -14.47 -10.03 1.34
N LEU A 131 -15.51 -10.74 0.88
CA LEU A 131 -15.76 -10.98 -0.53
C LEU A 131 -16.83 -10.01 -1.00
N LEU A 132 -16.49 -9.14 -1.95
CA LEU A 132 -17.45 -8.26 -2.60
C LEU A 132 -17.90 -8.89 -3.92
N HIS A 133 -19.19 -9.21 -3.99
CA HIS A 133 -19.81 -9.69 -5.20
C HIS A 133 -20.59 -8.55 -5.84
N PHE A 134 -19.96 -7.86 -6.79
CA PHE A 134 -20.66 -6.92 -7.65
C PHE A 134 -21.52 -7.75 -8.61
N GLY A 135 -22.80 -7.40 -8.73
CA GLY A 135 -23.67 -8.01 -9.74
C GLY A 135 -23.18 -7.73 -11.16
N GLU A 136 -23.94 -8.20 -12.16
CA GLU A 136 -23.77 -7.76 -13.53
C GLU A 136 -23.70 -6.22 -13.57
N PRO A 137 -22.77 -5.60 -14.33
CA PRO A 137 -22.76 -4.16 -14.52
C PRO A 137 -24.17 -3.70 -14.90
N GLY A 138 -24.73 -2.77 -14.14
CA GLY A 138 -26.11 -2.32 -14.36
C GLY A 138 -26.31 -1.86 -15.81
N ARG A 139 -27.40 -2.34 -16.43
CA ARG A 139 -27.96 -1.80 -17.67
C ARG A 139 -28.26 -0.31 -17.55
#